data_AF-A0A3B8JTA7-F1
#
_entry.id   AF-A0A3B8JTA7-F1
#
_cell.length_a   1.000
_cell.length_b   1.000
_cell.length_c   1.000
_cell.angle_alpha   90.00
_cell.angle_beta   90.00
_cell.angle_gamma   90.00
#
_symmetry.space_group_name_H-M   'P 1'
#
loop_
_entity.id
_entity.type
_entity.pdbx_description
1 polymer ?
#
loop_
_entity_poly.entity_id
_entity_poly.type
_entity_poly.pdbx_seq_one_letter_code
_entity_poly.pdbx_strand_id
1 'polypeptide(L)'
;MNSQFIASQSVEITVPEQSVPIQHYLRQPQRLVHAIADSNLIEQLSQERFRLKMRPLDFMSLKFQPKVDLKVWADSDGTVHLTSTGCEILGLDYINQRFALDLKGILYPFHSNGVTKLKGRADLKVNVDVPLPFSLTPKPIIETTGNGLLKSVLLRIKQKLMHQLLLDYRQWANQNTQTSIPLEPQKLSPQRVEGW
;
A
#
# COMPACT_ATOMS: atom_id res chain seq x y z
N MET A 1 -0.57 9.26 30.73
CA MET A 1 -2.01 9.00 30.64
C MET A 1 -2.21 8.38 29.29
N ASN A 2 -2.54 7.08 29.27
CA ASN A 2 -2.58 6.32 28.03
C ASN A 2 -3.90 6.62 27.30
N SER A 3 -3.77 7.12 26.09
CA SER A 3 -4.88 7.36 25.15
C SER A 3 -4.81 6.34 24.03
N GLN A 4 -5.98 5.86 23.61
CA GLN A 4 -6.08 4.92 22.52
C GLN A 4 -6.82 5.57 21.34
N PHE A 5 -6.19 5.49 20.17
CA PHE A 5 -6.77 5.92 18.91
C PHE A 5 -7.06 4.71 18.05
N ILE A 6 -8.23 4.70 17.41
CA ILE A 6 -8.66 3.65 16.51
C ILE A 6 -9.28 4.24 15.24
N ALA A 7 -9.01 3.62 14.11
CA ALA A 7 -9.72 3.86 12.87
C ALA A 7 -9.75 2.60 12.02
N SER A 8 -10.81 2.49 11.21
CA SER A 8 -10.97 1.40 10.25
C SER A 8 -11.45 1.97 8.94
N GLN A 9 -10.98 1.39 7.82
CA GLN A 9 -11.39 1.80 6.50
C GLN A 9 -11.52 0.60 5.58
N SER A 10 -12.71 0.46 4.97
CA SER A 10 -12.96 -0.54 3.93
C SER A 10 -12.88 0.10 2.54
N VAL A 11 -12.53 -0.74 1.57
CA VAL A 11 -12.44 -0.40 0.16
C VAL A 11 -13.10 -1.49 -0.67
N GLU A 12 -13.82 -1.06 -1.72
CA GLU A 12 -14.33 -1.93 -2.78
C GLU A 12 -13.99 -1.24 -4.10
N ILE A 13 -13.34 -1.98 -5.00
CA ILE A 13 -12.89 -1.48 -6.31
C ILE A 13 -13.40 -2.44 -7.37
N THR A 14 -14.10 -1.93 -8.38
CA THR A 14 -14.41 -2.71 -9.58
C THR A 14 -13.15 -2.84 -10.42
N VAL A 15 -12.75 -4.08 -10.72
CA VAL A 15 -11.54 -4.37 -11.48
C VAL A 15 -11.89 -4.44 -12.97
N PRO A 16 -11.23 -3.66 -13.84
CA PRO A 16 -11.42 -3.78 -15.28
C PRO A 16 -10.89 -5.12 -15.77
N GLU A 17 -11.61 -5.73 -16.71
CA GLU A 17 -11.12 -6.95 -17.38
C GLU A 17 -9.83 -6.65 -18.14
N GLN A 18 -8.87 -7.57 -18.06
CA GLN A 18 -7.58 -7.54 -18.74
C GLN A 18 -7.21 -8.96 -19.18
N SER A 19 -6.23 -9.09 -20.08
CA SER A 19 -5.74 -10.39 -20.56
C SER A 19 -5.19 -11.29 -19.45
N VAL A 20 -4.58 -10.68 -18.41
CA VAL A 20 -4.05 -11.38 -17.25
C VAL A 20 -4.91 -11.07 -16.02
N PRO A 21 -5.45 -12.08 -15.30
CA PRO A 21 -6.28 -11.84 -14.11
C PRO A 21 -5.53 -11.11 -12.99
N ILE A 22 -6.24 -10.25 -12.26
CA ILE A 22 -5.68 -9.42 -11.18
C ILE A 22 -5.03 -10.23 -10.05
N GLN A 23 -5.42 -11.48 -9.85
CA GLN A 23 -4.83 -12.37 -8.86
C GLN A 23 -3.31 -12.52 -9.08
N HIS A 24 -2.86 -12.57 -10.34
CA HIS A 24 -1.43 -12.68 -10.65
C HIS A 24 -0.67 -11.39 -10.32
N TYR A 25 -1.32 -10.24 -10.49
CA TYR A 25 -0.77 -8.95 -10.08
C TYR A 25 -0.62 -8.87 -8.55
N LEU A 26 -1.65 -9.30 -7.81
CA LEU A 26 -1.68 -9.23 -6.34
C LEU A 26 -0.65 -10.14 -5.66
N ARG A 27 -0.27 -11.26 -6.30
CA ARG A 27 0.82 -12.14 -5.84
C ARG A 27 2.20 -11.46 -5.85
N GLN A 28 2.32 -10.23 -6.33
CA GLN A 28 3.54 -9.42 -6.27
C GLN A 28 3.37 -8.31 -5.21
N PRO A 29 3.55 -8.60 -3.91
CA PRO A 29 3.20 -7.69 -2.81
C PRO A 29 3.90 -6.33 -2.88
N GLN A 30 5.10 -6.28 -3.48
CA GLN A 30 5.85 -5.05 -3.73
C GLN A 30 5.02 -4.01 -4.50
N ARG A 31 4.27 -4.45 -5.52
CA ARG A 31 3.42 -3.57 -6.34
C ARG A 31 2.33 -2.91 -5.51
N LEU A 32 1.76 -3.63 -4.54
CA LEU A 32 0.74 -3.07 -3.66
C LEU A 32 1.31 -1.96 -2.78
N VAL A 33 2.54 -2.12 -2.27
CA VAL A 33 3.21 -1.10 -1.45
C VAL A 33 3.46 0.17 -2.26
N HIS A 34 3.92 0.02 -3.51
CA HIS A 34 4.10 1.15 -4.44
C HIS A 34 2.79 1.82 -4.84
N ALA A 35 1.67 1.10 -4.85
CA ALA A 35 0.36 1.69 -5.13
C ALA A 35 -0.17 2.57 -3.97
N ILE A 36 0.27 2.35 -2.73
CA ILE A 36 -0.24 3.08 -1.55
C ILE A 36 0.69 4.22 -1.08
N ALA A 37 1.97 4.19 -1.44
CA ALA A 37 2.94 5.19 -1.05
C ALA A 37 3.88 5.58 -2.20
N ASP A 38 4.40 6.81 -2.15
CA ASP A 38 5.31 7.28 -3.20
C ASP A 38 6.62 6.49 -3.13
N SER A 39 7.15 6.00 -4.25
CA SER A 39 8.36 5.14 -4.28
C SER A 39 9.57 5.77 -3.59
N ASN A 40 9.72 7.10 -3.64
CA ASN A 40 10.81 7.82 -2.97
C ASN A 40 10.71 7.80 -1.43
N LEU A 41 9.56 7.38 -0.90
CA LEU A 41 9.28 7.25 0.53
C LEU A 41 9.27 5.79 0.99
N ILE A 42 9.54 4.84 0.08
CA ILE A 42 9.57 3.41 0.35
C ILE A 42 11.02 2.94 0.29
N GLU A 43 11.47 2.33 1.37
CA GLU A 43 12.72 1.58 1.44
C GLU A 43 12.37 0.10 1.56
N GLN A 44 12.85 -0.74 0.65
CA GLN A 44 12.64 -2.18 0.72
C GLN A 44 13.68 -2.81 1.64
N LEU A 45 13.24 -3.37 2.77
CA LEU A 45 14.11 -4.03 3.75
C LEU A 45 14.31 -5.52 3.41
N SER A 46 13.29 -6.16 2.84
CA SER A 46 13.35 -7.55 2.35
C SER A 46 12.22 -7.80 1.34
N GLN A 47 12.02 -9.05 0.90
CA GLN A 47 10.96 -9.41 -0.04
C GLN A 47 9.55 -9.04 0.47
N GLU A 48 9.31 -9.17 1.77
CA GLU A 48 8.00 -8.91 2.40
C GLU A 48 8.04 -7.72 3.38
N ARG A 49 9.20 -7.08 3.61
CA ARG A 49 9.31 -5.97 4.58
C ARG A 49 9.72 -4.68 3.91
N PHE A 50 9.02 -3.62 4.28
CA PHE A 50 9.16 -2.29 3.70
C PHE A 50 9.15 -1.25 4.82
N ARG A 51 9.96 -0.21 4.67
CA ARG A 51 9.98 0.94 5.54
C ARG A 51 9.42 2.13 4.79
N LEU A 52 8.39 2.75 5.36
CA LEU A 52 7.67 3.86 4.76
C LEU A 52 7.91 5.12 5.56
N LYS A 53 8.55 6.12 4.96
CA LYS A 53 8.62 7.47 5.53
C LYS A 53 7.34 8.22 5.17
N MET A 54 6.47 8.43 6.14
CA MET A 54 5.20 9.11 5.89
C MET A 54 5.41 10.61 5.66
N ARG A 55 4.42 11.26 5.05
CA ARG A 55 4.38 12.74 5.04
C ARG A 55 4.16 13.26 6.47
N PRO A 56 4.64 14.47 6.81
CA PRO A 56 4.34 15.08 8.11
C PRO A 56 2.83 15.09 8.39
N LEU A 57 2.48 14.82 9.64
CA LEU A 57 1.13 14.78 10.17
C LEU A 57 0.98 15.84 11.25
N ASP A 58 -0.25 16.36 11.36
CA ASP A 58 -0.64 17.33 12.38
C ASP A 58 -1.56 16.66 13.40
N PHE A 59 -1.25 16.80 14.68
CA PHE A 59 -2.10 16.41 15.80
C PHE A 59 -2.17 17.57 16.79
N MET A 60 -3.34 18.21 16.88
CA MET A 60 -3.48 19.48 17.59
C MET A 60 -2.47 20.51 17.04
N SER A 61 -1.55 21.03 17.86
CA SER A 61 -0.45 21.89 17.40
C SER A 61 0.89 21.16 17.24
N LEU A 62 0.92 19.82 17.43
CA LEU A 62 2.11 19.00 17.19
C LEU A 62 2.21 18.63 15.72
N LYS A 63 3.40 18.84 15.15
CA LYS A 63 3.78 18.31 13.84
C LYS A 63 4.80 17.20 14.04
N PHE A 64 4.59 16.08 13.38
CA PHE A 64 5.50 14.94 13.48
C PHE A 64 5.50 14.11 12.20
N GLN A 65 6.55 13.31 12.00
CA GLN A 65 6.70 12.49 10.81
C GLN A 65 6.95 11.03 11.20
N PRO A 66 5.99 10.13 10.97
CA PRO A 66 6.19 8.71 11.20
C PRO A 66 7.07 8.04 10.13
N LYS A 67 7.83 7.05 10.55
CA LYS A 67 8.53 6.07 9.73
C LYS A 67 8.03 4.68 10.15
N VAL A 68 7.26 4.03 9.29
CA VAL A 68 6.53 2.80 9.61
C VAL A 68 7.15 1.61 8.89
N ASP A 69 7.44 0.55 9.62
CA ASP A 69 7.88 -0.72 9.04
C ASP A 69 6.66 -1.61 8.84
N LEU A 70 6.44 -2.06 7.61
CA LEU A 70 5.34 -2.89 7.19
C LEU A 70 5.86 -4.26 6.74
N LYS A 71 5.11 -5.31 7.09
CA LYS A 71 5.18 -6.61 6.45
C LYS A 71 4.00 -6.76 5.49
N VAL A 72 4.25 -7.13 4.23
CA VAL A 72 3.25 -7.35 3.19
C VAL A 72 3.55 -8.66 2.48
N TRP A 73 2.56 -9.56 2.44
CA TRP A 73 2.67 -10.87 1.80
C TRP A 73 1.36 -11.22 1.11
N ALA A 74 1.41 -12.13 0.15
CA ALA A 74 0.25 -12.55 -0.62
C ALA A 74 0.11 -14.07 -0.59
N ASP A 75 -1.12 -14.53 -0.43
CA ASP A 75 -1.49 -15.92 -0.51
C ASP A 75 -1.65 -16.35 -1.98
N SER A 76 -1.69 -17.67 -2.21
CA SER A 76 -1.81 -18.22 -3.56
C SER A 76 -3.12 -17.84 -4.25
N ASP A 77 -4.19 -17.50 -3.53
CA ASP A 77 -5.46 -17.05 -4.11
C ASP A 77 -5.46 -15.57 -4.54
N GLY A 78 -4.37 -14.84 -4.27
CA GLY A 78 -4.26 -13.40 -4.53
C GLY A 78 -4.74 -12.53 -3.37
N THR A 79 -5.06 -13.11 -2.21
CA THR A 79 -5.30 -12.36 -0.97
C THR A 79 -3.99 -11.76 -0.47
N VAL A 80 -3.95 -10.44 -0.32
CA VAL A 80 -2.79 -9.71 0.20
C VAL A 80 -3.06 -9.28 1.63
N HIS A 81 -2.09 -9.55 2.49
CA HIS A 81 -2.09 -9.16 3.90
C HIS A 81 -1.05 -8.08 4.14
N LEU A 82 -1.35 -7.20 5.09
CA LEU A 82 -0.48 -6.12 5.51
C LEU A 82 -0.51 -6.02 7.03
N THR A 83 0.65 -5.91 7.66
CA THR A 83 0.72 -5.53 9.07
C THR A 83 1.91 -4.63 9.38
N SER A 84 1.77 -3.76 10.38
CA SER A 84 2.92 -3.03 10.93
C SER A 84 3.79 -3.96 11.78
N THR A 85 5.10 -3.82 11.62
CA THR A 85 6.11 -4.50 12.44
C THR A 85 6.93 -3.52 13.29
N GLY A 86 6.83 -2.22 13.01
CA GLY A 86 7.46 -1.16 13.78
C GLY A 86 6.97 0.21 13.35
N CYS A 87 7.16 1.21 14.21
CA CYS A 87 6.93 2.61 13.88
C CYS A 87 7.83 3.48 14.74
N GLU A 88 8.42 4.49 14.11
CA GLU A 88 9.26 5.50 14.74
C GLU A 88 8.75 6.88 14.35
N ILE A 89 8.62 7.78 15.32
CA ILE A 89 8.30 9.18 15.12
C ILE A 89 9.62 9.96 15.07
N LEU A 90 9.93 10.51 13.89
CA LEU A 90 11.18 11.25 13.67
C LEU A 90 11.17 12.57 14.45
N GLY A 91 12.27 12.86 15.15
CA GLY A 91 12.48 14.12 15.87
C GLY A 91 11.76 14.23 17.21
N LEU A 92 11.10 13.16 17.67
CA LEU A 92 10.40 13.09 18.96
C LEU A 92 10.75 11.79 19.70
N ASP A 93 12.03 11.60 20.00
CA ASP A 93 12.55 10.34 20.56
C ASP A 93 11.89 9.93 21.88
N TYR A 94 11.47 10.90 22.69
CA TYR A 94 10.74 10.63 23.94
C TYR A 94 9.35 10.01 23.70
N ILE A 95 8.72 10.26 22.55
CA ILE A 95 7.42 9.67 22.19
C ILE A 95 7.58 8.20 21.81
N ASN A 96 8.70 7.84 21.16
CA ASN A 96 8.93 6.47 20.65
C ASN A 96 8.89 5.40 21.75
N GLN A 97 9.22 5.76 23.00
CA GLN A 97 9.14 4.83 24.14
C GLN A 97 7.73 4.64 24.68
N ARG A 98 6.79 5.51 24.29
CA ARG A 98 5.42 5.58 24.84
C ARG A 98 4.38 5.58 23.73
N PHE A 99 4.74 5.07 22.56
CA PHE A 99 3.93 5.03 21.36
C PHE A 99 3.99 3.61 20.79
N ALA A 100 2.82 3.05 20.50
CA ALA A 100 2.68 1.78 19.82
C ALA A 100 1.66 1.90 18.70
N LEU A 101 2.03 1.45 17.50
CA LEU A 101 1.17 1.40 16.32
C LEU A 101 0.93 -0.05 15.94
N ASP A 102 -0.34 -0.40 15.71
CA ASP A 102 -0.80 -1.70 15.22
C ASP A 102 -1.71 -1.45 14.02
N LEU A 103 -1.17 -1.70 12.83
CA LEU A 103 -1.88 -1.68 11.57
C LEU A 103 -2.06 -3.12 11.10
N LYS A 104 -3.28 -3.46 10.71
CA LYS A 104 -3.61 -4.73 10.06
C LYS A 104 -4.49 -4.44 8.85
N GLY A 105 -4.21 -5.07 7.73
CA GLY A 105 -4.97 -4.90 6.51
C GLY A 105 -5.03 -6.18 5.70
N ILE A 106 -6.13 -6.30 4.95
CA ILE A 106 -6.36 -7.39 4.00
C ILE A 106 -6.98 -6.81 2.72
N LEU A 107 -6.60 -7.35 1.57
CA LEU A 107 -7.12 -6.99 0.27
C LEU A 107 -7.22 -8.26 -0.60
N TYR A 108 -8.40 -8.57 -1.09
CA TYR A 108 -8.65 -9.84 -1.78
C TYR A 108 -9.58 -9.66 -2.99
N PRO A 109 -9.38 -10.47 -4.05
CA PRO A 109 -10.27 -10.52 -5.19
C PRO A 109 -11.59 -11.20 -4.80
N PHE A 110 -12.70 -10.69 -5.32
CA PHE A 110 -14.03 -11.24 -5.10
C PHE A 110 -14.81 -11.17 -6.42
N HIS A 111 -15.23 -12.32 -6.94
CA HIS A 111 -16.03 -12.38 -8.16
C HIS A 111 -17.52 -12.38 -7.81
N SER A 112 -18.29 -11.48 -8.42
CA SER A 112 -19.73 -11.36 -8.18
C SER A 112 -20.43 -10.86 -9.43
N ASN A 113 -21.50 -11.55 -9.84
CA ASN A 113 -22.35 -11.15 -10.97
C ASN A 113 -21.54 -10.95 -12.27
N GLY A 114 -20.58 -11.84 -12.56
CA GLY A 114 -19.72 -11.75 -13.74
C GLY A 114 -18.63 -10.68 -13.65
N VAL A 115 -18.58 -9.89 -12.57
CA VAL A 115 -17.61 -8.80 -12.40
C VAL A 115 -16.61 -9.16 -11.31
N THR A 116 -15.32 -8.97 -11.62
CA THR A 116 -14.26 -9.07 -10.62
C THR A 116 -14.17 -7.77 -9.83
N LYS A 117 -14.25 -7.89 -8.51
CA LYS A 117 -14.07 -6.79 -7.55
C LYS A 117 -12.86 -7.06 -6.67
N LEU A 118 -12.31 -6.01 -6.11
CA LEU A 118 -11.29 -6.07 -5.08
C LEU A 118 -11.90 -5.51 -3.80
N LYS A 119 -11.94 -6.31 -2.73
CA LYS A 119 -12.44 -5.91 -1.43
C LYS A 119 -11.30 -5.87 -0.44
N GLY A 120 -11.31 -4.90 0.45
CA GLY A 120 -10.30 -4.82 1.49
C GLY A 120 -10.74 -4.03 2.70
N ARG A 121 -9.97 -4.19 3.77
CA ARG A 121 -10.14 -3.49 5.03
C ARG A 121 -8.78 -3.25 5.66
N ALA A 122 -8.61 -2.09 6.26
CA ALA A 122 -7.49 -1.78 7.13
C ALA A 122 -8.01 -1.29 8.48
N ASP A 123 -7.43 -1.81 9.55
CA ASP A 123 -7.66 -1.43 10.94
C ASP A 123 -6.35 -0.88 11.51
N LEU A 124 -6.41 0.33 12.07
CA LEU A 124 -5.28 1.05 12.63
C LEU A 124 -5.58 1.40 14.08
N LYS A 125 -4.70 0.98 14.97
CA LYS A 125 -4.74 1.27 16.40
C LYS A 125 -3.43 1.91 16.82
N VAL A 126 -3.54 2.96 17.61
CA VAL A 126 -2.39 3.62 18.25
C VAL A 126 -2.66 3.72 19.74
N ASN A 127 -1.69 3.28 20.54
CA ASN A 127 -1.66 3.59 21.97
C ASN A 127 -0.54 4.59 22.18
N VAL A 128 -0.83 5.68 22.87
CA VAL A 128 0.17 6.73 23.10
C VAL A 128 -0.04 7.39 24.45
N ASP A 129 1.06 7.69 25.13
CA ASP A 129 1.05 8.72 26.17
C ASP A 129 1.35 10.08 25.54
N VAL A 130 0.31 10.91 25.49
CA VAL A 130 0.43 12.27 24.97
C VAL A 130 1.29 13.12 25.92
N PRO A 131 2.25 13.92 25.42
CA PRO A 131 3.08 14.79 26.25
C PRO A 131 2.32 16.02 26.77
N LEU A 132 2.87 16.67 27.80
CA LEU A 132 2.45 18.00 28.21
C LEU A 132 2.77 19.03 27.10
N PRO A 133 1.94 20.09 26.94
CA PRO A 133 0.74 20.39 27.72
C PRO A 133 -0.51 19.63 27.25
N PHE A 134 -0.45 18.89 26.13
CA PHE A 134 -1.62 18.24 25.53
C PHE A 134 -2.26 17.17 26.42
N SER A 135 -1.50 16.55 27.33
CA SER A 135 -2.06 15.65 28.33
C SER A 135 -3.00 16.32 29.35
N LEU A 136 -3.04 17.66 29.41
CA LEU A 136 -4.02 18.41 30.21
C LEU A 136 -5.38 18.49 29.52
N THR A 137 -5.45 18.19 28.22
CA THR A 137 -6.71 18.13 27.49
C THR A 137 -7.53 16.92 27.95
N PRO A 138 -8.86 17.04 28.12
CA PRO A 138 -9.71 15.90 28.45
C PRO A 138 -9.54 14.74 27.47
N LYS A 139 -9.44 13.51 28.01
CA LYS A 139 -9.24 12.27 27.23
C LYS A 139 -10.13 12.17 25.99
N PRO A 140 -11.46 12.44 26.08
CA PRO A 140 -12.35 12.24 24.93
C PRO A 140 -12.00 13.15 23.74
N ILE A 141 -11.49 14.36 24.01
CA ILE A 141 -11.06 15.28 22.96
C ILE A 141 -9.80 14.74 22.30
N ILE A 142 -8.81 14.32 23.09
CA ILE A 142 -7.56 13.70 22.59
C ILE A 142 -7.87 12.50 21.70
N GLU A 143 -8.72 11.59 22.18
CA GLU A 143 -9.07 10.36 21.44
C GLU A 143 -9.89 10.66 20.18
N THR A 144 -10.84 11.61 20.24
CA THR A 144 -11.60 12.03 19.06
C THR A 144 -10.71 12.64 17.99
N THR A 145 -9.80 13.54 18.38
CA THR A 145 -8.80 14.12 17.47
C THR A 145 -7.88 13.05 16.89
N GLY A 146 -7.43 12.11 17.73
CA GLY A 146 -6.55 11.01 17.31
C GLY A 146 -7.23 10.07 16.32
N ASN A 147 -8.47 9.66 16.59
CA ASN A 147 -9.29 8.86 15.69
C ASN A 147 -9.50 9.56 14.34
N GLY A 148 -9.76 10.87 14.37
CA GLY A 148 -9.87 11.69 13.16
C GLY A 148 -8.58 11.70 12.33
N LEU A 149 -7.43 11.84 12.99
CA LEU A 149 -6.13 11.76 12.32
C LEU A 149 -5.91 10.39 11.68
N LEU A 150 -6.09 9.30 12.43
CA LEU A 150 -5.93 7.94 11.89
C LEU A 150 -6.87 7.67 10.71
N LYS A 151 -8.12 8.13 10.80
CA LYS A 151 -9.09 8.02 9.70
C LYS A 151 -8.64 8.78 8.45
N SER A 152 -8.07 9.97 8.62
CA SER A 152 -7.54 10.77 7.49
C SER A 152 -6.38 10.07 6.77
N VAL A 153 -5.50 9.41 7.54
CA VAL A 153 -4.39 8.62 7.01
C VAL A 153 -4.92 7.44 6.20
N LEU A 154 -5.83 6.65 6.77
CA LEU A 154 -6.42 5.51 6.07
C LEU A 154 -7.20 5.94 4.81
N LEU A 155 -7.89 7.08 4.86
CA LEU A 155 -8.61 7.61 3.70
C LEU A 155 -7.66 7.99 2.56
N ARG A 156 -6.52 8.63 2.88
CA ARG A 156 -5.50 8.96 1.87
C ARG A 156 -4.90 7.70 1.25
N ILE A 157 -4.60 6.68 2.06
CA ILE A 157 -4.13 5.37 1.58
C ILE A 157 -5.17 4.73 0.66
N LYS A 158 -6.45 4.72 1.06
CA LYS A 158 -7.55 4.21 0.24
C LYS A 158 -7.62 4.92 -1.11
N GLN A 159 -7.56 6.25 -1.13
CA GLN A 159 -7.62 7.02 -2.38
C GLN A 159 -6.44 6.70 -3.30
N LYS A 160 -5.21 6.65 -2.75
CA LYS A 160 -4.02 6.24 -3.52
C LYS A 160 -4.17 4.83 -4.07
N LEU A 161 -4.58 3.88 -3.23
CA LEU A 161 -4.83 2.50 -3.64
C LEU A 161 -5.83 2.43 -4.79
N MET A 162 -6.99 3.06 -4.67
CA MET A 162 -8.03 3.03 -5.70
C MET A 162 -7.57 3.57 -7.05
N HIS A 163 -6.72 4.59 -7.04
CA HIS A 163 -6.24 5.23 -8.26
C HIS A 163 -5.04 4.50 -8.85
N GLN A 164 -3.97 4.31 -8.08
CA GLN A 164 -2.70 3.77 -8.56
C GLN A 164 -2.77 2.28 -8.84
N LEU A 165 -3.48 1.49 -8.03
CA LEU A 165 -3.55 0.04 -8.24
C LEU A 165 -4.14 -0.32 -9.59
N LEU A 166 -5.22 0.35 -10.00
CA LEU A 166 -5.87 0.07 -11.28
C LEU A 166 -5.03 0.52 -12.48
N LEU A 167 -4.32 1.64 -12.34
CA LEU A 167 -3.40 2.14 -13.36
C LEU A 167 -2.22 1.17 -13.54
N ASP A 168 -1.57 0.81 -12.45
CA ASP A 168 -0.43 -0.10 -12.45
C ASP A 168 -0.82 -1.49 -12.95
N TYR A 169 -2.00 -1.99 -12.56
CA TYR A 169 -2.52 -3.27 -13.02
C TYR A 169 -2.70 -3.30 -14.54
N ARG A 170 -3.32 -2.27 -15.12
CA ARG A 170 -3.50 -2.18 -16.58
C ARG A 170 -2.16 -2.15 -17.31
N GLN A 171 -1.21 -1.36 -16.82
CA GLN A 171 0.13 -1.29 -17.42
C GLN A 171 0.85 -2.64 -17.34
N TRP A 172 0.82 -3.28 -16.18
CA TRP A 172 1.45 -4.58 -15.95
C TRP A 172 0.84 -5.68 -16.83
N ALA A 173 -0.49 -5.74 -16.94
CA ALA A 173 -1.18 -6.74 -17.77
C ALA A 173 -0.84 -6.56 -19.26
N ASN A 174 -0.66 -5.33 -19.73
CA ASN A 174 -0.34 -5.04 -21.12
C ASN A 174 1.13 -5.27 -21.48
N GLN A 175 2.07 -5.07 -20.56
CA GLN A 175 3.50 -5.31 -20.77
C GLN A 175 3.81 -6.80 -21.02
N ASN A 176 3.09 -7.71 -20.36
CA ASN A 176 3.23 -9.15 -20.58
C ASN A 176 2.77 -9.61 -21.98
N THR A 177 2.02 -8.78 -22.70
CA THR A 177 1.53 -9.11 -24.05
C THR A 177 2.56 -8.78 -25.15
N GLN A 178 3.55 -7.93 -24.87
CA GLN A 178 4.52 -7.45 -25.89
C GLN A 178 5.78 -8.31 -26.04
N THR A 179 5.97 -9.37 -25.27
CA THR A 179 7.20 -10.18 -25.29
C THR A 179 7.13 -11.43 -26.21
N SER A 180 6.17 -11.49 -27.13
CA SER A 180 6.05 -12.60 -28.08
C SER A 180 5.84 -12.11 -29.52
N ILE A 181 6.87 -11.47 -30.10
CA ILE A 181 7.07 -11.51 -31.54
C ILE A 181 8.41 -12.23 -31.76
N PRO A 182 8.41 -13.53 -32.12
CA PRO A 182 9.61 -14.17 -32.62
C PRO A 182 10.01 -13.47 -33.92
N LEU A 183 11.19 -12.85 -33.94
CA LEU A 183 11.82 -12.37 -35.16
C LEU A 183 12.08 -13.61 -36.04
N GLU A 184 11.27 -13.81 -37.07
CA GLU A 184 11.51 -14.81 -38.10
C GLU A 184 12.84 -14.48 -38.81
N PRO A 185 13.81 -15.40 -38.90
CA PRO A 185 15.03 -15.17 -39.65
C PRO A 185 14.66 -15.06 -41.14
N GLN A 186 14.90 -13.87 -41.74
CA GLN A 186 14.79 -13.66 -43.17
C GLN A 186 15.68 -14.68 -43.91
N LYS A 187 15.05 -15.60 -44.63
CA LYS A 187 15.70 -16.45 -45.64
C LYS A 187 16.29 -15.52 -46.71
N LEU A 188 17.62 -15.40 -46.74
CA LEU A 188 18.34 -14.96 -47.94
C LEU A 188 18.15 -16.03 -49.01
N SER A 189 17.39 -15.74 -50.05
CA SER A 189 17.42 -16.47 -51.31
C SER A 189 18.62 -16.00 -52.14
N PRO A 190 19.43 -16.91 -52.72
CA PRO A 190 20.60 -16.54 -53.51
C PRO A 190 20.18 -15.93 -54.85
N GLN A 191 20.73 -14.76 -55.16
CA GLN A 191 20.65 -14.16 -56.49
C GLN A 191 21.42 -15.02 -57.50
N ARG A 192 20.68 -15.38 -58.55
CA ARG A 192 21.12 -16.10 -59.74
C ARG A 192 22.16 -15.26 -60.49
N VAL A 193 23.37 -15.79 -60.63
CA VAL A 193 24.41 -15.23 -61.50
C VAL A 193 24.13 -15.74 -62.91
N GLU A 194 23.83 -14.83 -63.83
CA GLU A 194 23.86 -15.10 -65.26
C GLU A 194 25.32 -15.12 -65.73
N GLY A 195 25.71 -16.14 -66.50
CA GLY A 195 27.03 -16.20 -67.12
C GLY A 195 27.36 -17.57 -67.72
N TRP A 196 27.05 -17.71 -69.02
CA TRP A 196 27.49 -18.72 -70.01
C TRP A 196 26.94 -20.14 -69.91
#